data_AF-A0A6S8P7Y9-F1
#
_entry.id   AF-A0A6S8P7Y9-F1
#
_cell.length_a   1.000
_cell.length_b   1.000
_cell.length_c   1.000
_cell.angle_alpha   90.00
_cell.angle_beta   90.00
_cell.angle_gamma   90.00
#
_symmetry.space_group_name_H-M   'P 1'
#
loop_
_entity.id
_entity.type
_entity.pdbx_description
1 polymer ?
#
loop_
_entity_poly.entity_id
_entity_poly.type
_entity_poly.pdbx_seq_one_letter_code
_entity_poly.pdbx_strand_id
1 'polypeptide(L)'
;MRLDEDSFLHSPIDYNIFEFMESQRYVYGYRMCSYEMQTAYRMWRRYQKFKGPEDVPKRDLALRGCGFYNNFFVADLEFFRQDDVQDFLQFIYQRGHIYVWRLGDLVIHTMTIYKFAQSFQVHRFLDFTYEHGTIDNTTGCLMWGGMQAGYRDVEAAKRLDKYHRERSKDGACVLNQTILTLEDLSPTYAHLPSDIKSVALQTVVAGNVEVIGKGNLSG
;
A
#
# COMPACT_ATOMS: atom_id res chain seq x y z
N MET A 1 5.40 13.50 2.75
CA MET A 1 4.22 12.63 2.98
C MET A 1 3.15 13.07 2.00
N ARG A 2 2.47 12.12 1.36
CA ARG A 2 1.23 12.36 0.61
C ARG A 2 0.05 11.80 1.39
N LEU A 3 -1.05 12.53 1.35
CA LEU A 3 -2.37 12.15 1.86
C LEU A 3 -3.39 12.73 0.88
N ASP A 4 -4.19 11.89 0.24
CA ASP A 4 -5.22 12.34 -0.71
C ASP A 4 -6.40 13.02 0.00
N GLU A 5 -7.16 13.84 -0.72
CA GLU A 5 -8.28 14.64 -0.17
C GLU A 5 -9.43 13.81 0.45
N ASP A 6 -9.57 12.56 0.02
CA ASP A 6 -10.55 11.57 0.48
C ASP A 6 -9.92 10.53 1.42
N SER A 7 -8.77 10.87 2.01
CA SER A 7 -8.06 10.05 2.99
C SER A 7 -8.14 10.66 4.39
N PHE A 8 -8.42 9.84 5.39
CA PHE A 8 -8.67 10.27 6.76
C PHE A 8 -7.84 9.47 7.77
N LEU A 9 -7.25 10.19 8.73
CA LEU A 9 -6.59 9.63 9.90
C LEU A 9 -7.56 9.69 11.09
N HIS A 10 -7.96 8.53 11.62
CA HIS A 10 -8.99 8.42 12.67
C HIS A 10 -8.43 8.28 14.08
N SER A 11 -7.12 8.14 14.18
CA SER A 11 -6.36 8.08 15.43
C SER A 11 -5.11 8.94 15.32
N PRO A 12 -4.61 9.50 16.44
CA PRO A 12 -3.40 10.31 16.42
C PRO A 12 -2.17 9.49 16.02
N ILE A 13 -1.23 10.16 15.35
CA ILE A 13 0.15 9.70 15.18
C ILE A 13 0.97 10.46 16.22
N ASP A 14 1.42 9.78 17.27
CA ASP A 14 2.00 10.37 18.48
C ASP A 14 3.53 10.52 18.42
N TYR A 15 4.11 10.47 17.22
CA TYR A 15 5.54 10.60 16.96
C TYR A 15 5.82 11.36 15.66
N ASN A 16 7.05 11.83 15.49
CA ASN A 16 7.48 12.43 14.23
C ASN A 16 7.72 11.32 13.19
N ILE A 17 6.80 11.20 12.23
CA ILE A 17 6.86 10.16 11.19
C ILE A 17 8.09 10.29 10.29
N PHE A 18 8.62 11.50 10.09
CA PHE A 18 9.81 11.72 9.25
C PHE A 18 11.09 11.31 9.97
N GLU A 19 11.24 11.69 11.24
CA GLU A 19 12.37 11.22 12.07
C GLU A 19 12.34 9.70 12.25
N PHE A 20 11.15 9.10 12.36
CA PHE A 20 11.00 7.65 12.39
C PHE A 20 11.52 7.00 11.09
N MET A 21 11.10 7.51 9.93
CA MET A 21 11.57 7.01 8.63
C MET A 21 13.09 7.16 8.48
N GLU A 22 13.63 8.32 8.83
CA GLU A 22 15.07 8.63 8.73
C GLU A 22 15.91 7.75 9.68
N SER A 23 15.55 7.68 10.96
CA SER A 23 16.29 6.93 11.99
C SER A 23 16.32 5.43 11.70
N GLN A 24 15.27 4.89 11.11
CA GLN A 24 15.18 3.49 10.69
C GLN A 24 15.70 3.25 9.26
N ARG A 25 16.10 4.31 8.55
CA ARG A 25 16.59 4.27 7.16
C ARG A 25 15.58 3.66 6.17
N TYR A 26 14.30 3.95 6.39
CA TYR A 26 13.25 3.59 5.46
C TYR A 26 13.19 4.60 4.31
N VAL A 27 13.10 4.08 3.08
CA VAL A 27 12.97 4.90 1.87
C VAL A 27 11.52 5.06 1.44
N TYR A 28 10.64 4.15 1.88
CA TYR A 28 9.23 4.19 1.54
C TYR A 28 8.36 3.59 2.63
N GLY A 29 7.31 4.32 3.01
CA GLY A 29 6.35 3.94 4.03
C GLY A 29 4.94 4.02 3.49
N TYR A 30 4.12 3.00 3.70
CA TYR A 30 2.77 2.89 3.15
C TYR A 30 1.79 2.31 4.17
N ARG A 31 0.48 2.43 3.91
CA ARG A 31 -0.56 1.97 4.84
C ARG A 31 -1.27 0.69 4.37
N MET A 32 -1.76 0.69 3.14
CA MET A 32 -2.61 -0.38 2.60
C MET A 32 -2.04 -0.97 1.32
N CYS A 33 -2.43 -2.20 1.03
CA CYS A 33 -2.11 -2.89 -0.21
C CYS A 33 -3.22 -2.71 -1.25
N SER A 34 -2.82 -2.53 -2.50
CA SER A 34 -3.66 -2.68 -3.68
C SER A 34 -3.28 -3.94 -4.43
N TYR A 35 -4.28 -4.70 -4.87
CA TYR A 35 -4.10 -6.00 -5.52
C TYR A 35 -4.15 -5.93 -7.05
N GLU A 36 -3.71 -4.81 -7.63
CA GLU A 36 -3.68 -4.56 -9.08
C GLU A 36 -2.27 -4.77 -9.69
N MET A 37 -1.57 -5.83 -9.29
CA MET A 37 -0.18 -6.06 -9.71
C MET A 37 0.00 -6.63 -11.12
N GLN A 38 -1.08 -6.98 -11.82
CA GLN A 38 -0.97 -7.50 -13.18
C GLN A 38 -0.36 -6.48 -14.15
N THR A 39 -0.72 -5.21 -14.00
CA THR A 39 -0.19 -4.11 -14.82
C THR A 39 1.28 -3.87 -14.51
N ALA A 40 1.66 -3.84 -13.22
CA ALA A 40 3.05 -3.75 -12.76
C ALA A 40 3.93 -4.85 -13.40
N TYR A 41 3.49 -6.10 -13.32
CA TYR A 41 4.22 -7.24 -13.88
C TYR A 41 4.39 -7.14 -15.41
N ARG A 42 3.33 -6.75 -16.13
CA ARG A 42 3.39 -6.57 -17.59
C ARG A 42 4.34 -5.45 -18.02
N MET A 43 4.43 -4.39 -17.22
CA MET A 43 5.35 -3.28 -17.47
C MET A 43 6.79 -3.65 -17.11
N TRP A 44 6.97 -4.41 -16.02
CA TRP A 44 8.27 -4.94 -15.62
C TRP A 44 8.89 -5.77 -16.74
N ARG A 45 8.12 -6.73 -17.28
CA ARG A 45 8.57 -7.55 -18.42
C ARG A 45 8.96 -6.74 -19.66
N ARG A 46 8.38 -5.54 -19.87
CA ARG A 46 8.76 -4.66 -20.98
C ARG A 46 10.06 -3.92 -20.68
N TYR A 47 10.22 -3.45 -19.44
CA TYR A 47 11.46 -2.82 -19.01
C TYR A 47 12.64 -3.78 -19.04
N GLN A 48 12.48 -5.00 -18.52
CA GLN A 48 13.52 -6.04 -18.58
C GLN A 48 13.93 -6.36 -20.02
N LYS A 49 12.98 -6.43 -20.97
CA LYS A 49 13.31 -6.58 -22.40
C LYS A 49 14.11 -5.41 -22.97
N PHE A 50 13.98 -4.22 -22.41
CA PHE A 50 14.70 -3.02 -22.86
C PHE A 50 16.10 -2.94 -22.27
N LYS A 51 16.29 -3.30 -20.99
CA LYS A 51 17.60 -3.25 -20.33
C LYS A 51 18.46 -4.49 -20.57
N GLY A 52 17.85 -5.68 -20.55
CA GLY A 52 18.54 -6.97 -20.65
C GLY A 52 18.01 -7.98 -19.62
N PRO A 53 18.16 -9.29 -19.88
CA PRO A 53 17.68 -10.36 -18.97
C PRO A 53 18.35 -10.35 -17.59
N GLU A 54 19.58 -9.82 -17.49
CA GLU A 54 20.33 -9.64 -16.25
C GLU A 54 19.74 -8.56 -15.34
N ASP A 55 18.92 -7.65 -15.91
CA ASP A 55 18.24 -6.62 -15.14
C ASP A 55 17.06 -7.25 -14.38
N VAL A 56 17.32 -7.70 -13.15
CA VAL A 56 16.34 -8.29 -12.25
C VAL A 56 15.95 -7.30 -11.14
N PRO A 57 14.70 -7.33 -10.67
CA PRO A 57 14.30 -6.48 -9.56
C PRO A 57 14.96 -6.99 -8.27
N LYS A 58 15.24 -6.09 -7.31
CA LYS A 58 15.70 -6.52 -5.98
C LYS A 58 14.71 -7.45 -5.28
N ARG A 59 13.44 -7.42 -5.70
CA ARG A 59 12.36 -8.27 -5.20
C ARG A 59 11.46 -8.76 -6.32
N ASP A 60 10.98 -9.99 -6.21
CA ASP A 60 10.09 -10.55 -7.23
C ASP A 60 8.81 -9.72 -7.38
N LEU A 61 8.55 -9.32 -8.62
CA LEU A 61 7.35 -8.58 -9.04
C LEU A 61 6.21 -9.52 -9.47
N ALA A 62 6.35 -10.83 -9.23
CA ALA A 62 5.35 -11.83 -9.59
C ALA A 62 3.94 -11.42 -9.12
N LEU A 63 2.97 -11.80 -9.96
CA LEU A 63 1.55 -11.39 -10.12
C LEU A 63 0.64 -11.39 -8.88
N ARG A 64 1.20 -11.50 -7.68
CA ARG A 64 0.51 -11.79 -6.43
C ARG A 64 0.88 -10.85 -5.28
N GLY A 65 1.90 -10.01 -5.43
CA GLY A 65 2.36 -9.10 -4.38
C GLY A 65 1.35 -8.01 -3.97
N CYS A 66 1.77 -7.20 -3.01
CA CYS A 66 1.12 -5.96 -2.61
C CYS A 66 1.64 -4.79 -3.46
N GLY A 67 0.76 -4.17 -4.24
CA GLY A 67 1.01 -2.82 -4.74
C GLY A 67 0.83 -1.82 -3.60
N PHE A 68 1.68 -0.81 -3.50
CA PHE A 68 1.56 0.17 -2.43
C PHE A 68 0.39 1.12 -2.73
N TYR A 69 -0.71 0.99 -1.98
CA TYR A 69 -1.87 1.86 -2.17
C TYR A 69 -1.51 3.28 -1.73
N ASN A 70 -1.21 4.13 -2.70
CA ASN A 70 -0.38 5.32 -2.53
C ASN A 70 -1.19 6.61 -2.29
N ASN A 71 -2.46 6.48 -1.92
CA ASN A 71 -3.24 7.60 -1.39
C ASN A 71 -2.65 8.12 -0.07
N PHE A 72 -1.94 7.24 0.66
CA PHE A 72 -1.04 7.61 1.74
C PHE A 72 0.34 6.99 1.53
N PHE A 73 1.39 7.81 1.58
CA PHE A 73 2.77 7.33 1.75
C PHE A 73 3.70 8.39 2.33
N VAL A 74 4.81 7.91 2.88
CA VAL A 74 5.99 8.71 3.24
C VAL A 74 7.16 8.19 2.42
N ALA A 75 7.88 9.07 1.73
CA ALA A 75 8.95 8.69 0.84
C ALA A 75 10.20 9.53 1.10
N ASP A 76 11.36 8.89 1.02
CA ASP A 76 12.66 9.55 0.96
C ASP A 76 12.89 10.05 -0.47
N LEU A 77 12.95 11.38 -0.64
CA LEU A 77 13.13 11.98 -1.95
C LEU A 77 14.55 11.75 -2.52
N GLU A 78 15.56 11.55 -1.67
CA GLU A 78 16.92 11.27 -2.13
C GLU A 78 17.00 9.89 -2.79
N PHE A 79 16.32 8.90 -2.23
CA PHE A 79 16.15 7.60 -2.88
C PHE A 79 15.56 7.75 -4.30
N PHE A 80 14.49 8.53 -4.46
CA PHE A 80 13.88 8.73 -5.77
C PHE A 80 14.76 9.54 -6.75
N ARG A 81 15.73 10.32 -6.25
CA ARG A 81 16.66 11.13 -7.07
C ARG A 81 17.90 10.37 -7.50
N GLN A 82 18.12 9.14 -7.04
CA GLN A 82 19.25 8.32 -7.48
C GLN A 82 19.23 8.11 -9.00
N ASP A 83 20.41 8.11 -9.62
CA ASP A 83 20.55 8.09 -11.09
C ASP A 83 19.87 6.86 -11.71
N ASP A 84 19.98 5.69 -11.08
CA ASP A 84 19.36 4.45 -11.56
C ASP A 84 17.83 4.47 -11.46
N VAL A 85 17.28 5.10 -10.41
CA VAL A 85 15.85 5.34 -10.25
C VAL A 85 15.36 6.34 -11.30
N GLN A 86 16.08 7.45 -11.50
CA GLN A 86 15.74 8.46 -12.50
C GLN A 86 15.77 7.89 -13.93
N ASP A 87 16.75 7.05 -14.26
CA ASP A 87 16.82 6.34 -15.53
C ASP A 87 15.57 5.48 -15.80
N PHE A 88 15.08 4.79 -14.78
CA PHE A 88 13.86 3.98 -14.88
C PHE A 88 12.61 4.84 -15.05
N LEU A 89 12.48 5.93 -14.28
CA LEU A 89 11.36 6.86 -14.41
C LEU A 89 11.37 7.55 -15.78
N GLN A 90 12.55 7.90 -16.30
CA GLN A 90 12.72 8.47 -17.62
C GLN A 90 12.34 7.48 -18.73
N PHE A 91 12.66 6.19 -18.57
CA PHE A 91 12.17 5.15 -19.49
C PHE A 91 10.64 5.10 -19.55
N ILE A 92 9.97 5.16 -18.38
CA ILE A 92 8.49 5.16 -18.33
C ILE A 92 7.93 6.40 -19.04
N TYR A 93 8.52 7.56 -18.78
CA TYR A 93 8.13 8.84 -19.37
C TYR A 93 8.28 8.82 -20.91
N GLN A 94 9.46 8.48 -21.42
CA GLN A 94 9.77 8.52 -22.86
C GLN A 94 8.93 7.55 -23.69
N ARG A 95 8.46 6.46 -23.11
CA ARG A 95 7.58 5.49 -23.79
C ARG A 95 6.11 5.91 -23.81
N GLY A 96 5.77 7.06 -23.20
CA GLY A 96 4.40 7.57 -23.14
C GLY A 96 3.43 6.64 -22.40
N HIS A 97 3.94 5.73 -21.55
CA HIS A 97 3.11 4.70 -20.93
C HIS A 97 2.02 5.27 -20.01
N ILE A 98 2.28 6.42 -19.39
CA ILE A 98 1.30 7.15 -18.58
C ILE A 98 0.07 7.51 -19.43
N TYR A 99 0.28 8.00 -20.66
CA TYR A 99 -0.79 8.47 -21.54
C TYR A 99 -1.47 7.32 -22.30
N VAL A 100 -0.68 6.38 -22.84
CA VAL A 100 -1.19 5.31 -23.72
C VAL A 100 -1.80 4.16 -22.92
N TRP A 101 -1.27 3.86 -21.75
CA TRP A 101 -1.67 2.69 -20.95
C TRP A 101 -2.34 3.05 -19.63
N ARG A 102 -2.57 4.36 -19.38
CA ARG A 102 -3.06 4.87 -18.10
C ARG A 102 -2.26 4.30 -16.93
N LEU A 103 -0.93 4.29 -17.07
CA LEU A 103 -0.06 3.75 -16.05
C LEU A 103 -0.11 4.67 -14.82
N GLY A 104 -0.88 4.25 -13.82
CA GLY A 104 -1.04 4.96 -12.57
C GLY A 104 0.26 5.07 -11.78
N ASP A 105 0.38 6.14 -11.03
CA ASP A 105 1.44 6.41 -10.07
C ASP A 105 1.63 5.26 -9.07
N LEU A 106 0.55 4.62 -8.61
CA LEU A 106 0.62 3.40 -7.78
C LEU A 106 1.52 2.32 -8.38
N VAL A 107 1.35 2.06 -9.68
CA VAL A 107 2.10 1.02 -10.40
C VAL A 107 3.56 1.46 -10.57
N ILE A 108 3.78 2.73 -10.91
CA ILE A 108 5.13 3.30 -11.08
C ILE A 108 5.91 3.23 -9.76
N HIS A 109 5.30 3.65 -8.65
CA HIS A 109 5.88 3.59 -7.31
C HIS A 109 6.18 2.15 -6.92
N THR A 110 5.22 1.24 -7.08
CA THR A 110 5.41 -0.19 -6.76
C THR A 110 6.58 -0.77 -7.53
N MET A 111 6.65 -0.56 -8.86
CA MET A 111 7.76 -1.05 -9.66
C MET A 111 9.10 -0.45 -9.25
N THR A 112 9.15 0.86 -9.01
CA THR A 112 10.38 1.57 -8.59
C THR A 112 10.90 0.98 -7.28
N ILE A 113 10.01 0.86 -6.29
CA ILE A 113 10.37 0.36 -4.96
C ILE A 113 10.80 -1.10 -5.03
N TYR A 114 10.06 -1.98 -5.71
CA TYR A 114 10.44 -3.39 -5.89
C TYR A 114 11.77 -3.56 -6.64
N LYS A 115 12.06 -2.68 -7.59
CA LYS A 115 13.30 -2.72 -8.36
C LYS A 115 14.50 -2.25 -7.54
N PHE A 116 14.40 -1.10 -6.87
CA PHE A 116 15.57 -0.39 -6.35
C PHE A 116 15.72 -0.40 -4.83
N ALA A 117 14.64 -0.55 -4.07
CA ALA A 117 14.71 -0.60 -2.61
C ALA A 117 14.88 -2.03 -2.10
N GLN A 118 15.77 -2.21 -1.11
CA GLN A 118 15.80 -3.42 -0.31
C GLN A 118 14.53 -3.52 0.52
N SER A 119 14.19 -4.75 0.87
CA SER A 119 12.91 -5.05 1.47
C SER A 119 12.77 -4.47 2.90
N PHE A 120 13.84 -4.52 3.70
CA PHE A 120 13.94 -3.88 5.02
C PHE A 120 13.92 -2.33 4.97
N GLN A 121 14.06 -1.71 3.79
CA GLN A 121 13.96 -0.26 3.63
C GLN A 121 12.52 0.20 3.41
N VAL A 122 11.54 -0.72 3.41
CA VAL A 122 10.14 -0.41 3.17
C VAL A 122 9.33 -0.74 4.42
N HIS A 123 8.53 0.21 4.89
CA HIS A 123 7.77 0.08 6.13
C HIS A 123 6.26 0.10 5.86
N ARG A 124 5.51 -0.85 6.43
CA ARG A 124 4.05 -0.79 6.47
C ARG A 124 3.61 -0.22 7.81
N PHE A 125 3.02 0.97 7.79
CA PHE A 125 2.39 1.57 8.96
C PHE A 125 1.13 0.79 9.33
N LEU A 126 1.03 0.39 10.60
CA LEU A 126 -0.07 -0.42 11.13
C LEU A 126 -0.59 0.11 12.47
N ASP A 127 -0.03 1.21 12.94
CA ASP A 127 -0.21 1.79 14.27
C ASP A 127 -1.44 2.69 14.38
N PHE A 128 -1.83 3.37 13.29
CA PHE A 128 -2.99 4.26 13.26
C PHE A 128 -4.13 3.78 12.33
N THR A 129 -5.37 4.12 12.69
CA THR A 129 -6.56 3.82 11.89
C THR A 129 -6.64 4.79 10.71
N TYR A 130 -6.71 4.22 9.51
CA TYR A 130 -6.69 4.94 8.25
C TYR A 130 -7.90 4.58 7.39
N GLU A 131 -8.50 5.57 6.78
CA GLU A 131 -9.56 5.43 5.78
C GLU A 131 -9.13 6.11 4.49
N HIS A 132 -9.42 5.47 3.37
CA HIS A 132 -9.47 6.10 2.06
C HIS A 132 -10.47 5.33 1.21
N GLY A 133 -11.32 6.02 0.46
CA GLY A 133 -12.19 5.30 -0.45
C GLY A 133 -13.05 6.17 -1.34
N THR A 134 -13.38 5.59 -2.49
CA THR A 134 -14.23 6.22 -3.49
C THR A 134 -15.69 5.87 -3.23
N ILE A 135 -16.53 6.89 -3.10
CA ILE A 135 -17.97 6.74 -2.90
C ILE A 135 -18.68 7.04 -4.21
N ASP A 136 -19.60 6.18 -4.63
CA ASP A 136 -20.50 6.49 -5.74
C ASP A 136 -21.51 7.55 -5.27
N ASN A 137 -21.52 8.72 -5.91
CA ASN A 137 -22.41 9.82 -5.53
C ASN A 137 -23.90 9.51 -5.74
N THR A 138 -24.24 8.51 -6.56
CA THR A 138 -25.62 8.11 -6.86
C THR A 138 -26.15 7.15 -5.80
N THR A 139 -25.41 6.05 -5.57
CA THR A 139 -25.83 5.01 -4.63
C THR A 139 -25.37 5.29 -3.21
N GLY A 140 -24.36 6.14 -3.04
CA GLY A 140 -23.56 6.37 -1.83
C GLY A 140 -22.82 5.13 -1.33
N CYS A 141 -22.72 4.09 -2.15
CA CYS A 141 -21.93 2.90 -1.82
C CYS A 141 -20.43 3.20 -1.95
N LEU A 142 -19.65 2.58 -1.08
CA LEU A 142 -18.20 2.51 -1.23
C LEU A 142 -17.89 1.61 -2.43
N MET A 143 -17.19 2.15 -3.42
CA MET A 143 -16.82 1.43 -4.66
C MET A 143 -15.41 0.86 -4.57
N TRP A 144 -14.50 1.62 -3.96
CA TRP A 144 -13.09 1.26 -3.80
C TRP A 144 -12.56 1.76 -2.46
N GLY A 145 -11.51 1.10 -1.96
CA GLY A 145 -10.87 1.45 -0.71
C GLY A 145 -11.65 0.96 0.52
N GLY A 146 -11.44 1.60 1.66
CA GLY A 146 -12.07 1.26 2.93
C GLY A 146 -11.34 1.84 4.12
N MET A 147 -11.55 1.21 5.28
CA MET A 147 -10.92 1.58 6.55
C MET A 147 -10.16 0.38 7.13
N GLN A 148 -8.92 0.61 7.58
CA GLN A 148 -8.11 -0.38 8.28
C GLN A 148 -7.75 0.15 9.68
N ALA A 149 -7.99 -0.69 10.70
CA ALA A 149 -7.65 -0.42 12.09
C ALA A 149 -6.14 -0.24 12.29
N GLY A 150 -5.76 0.61 13.25
CA GLY A 150 -4.41 0.70 13.79
C GLY A 150 -4.26 -0.01 15.13
N TYR A 151 -3.12 -0.65 15.39
CA TYR A 151 -2.91 -1.38 16.65
C TYR A 151 -2.78 -0.48 17.88
N ARG A 152 -2.52 0.83 17.71
CA ARG A 152 -2.51 1.82 18.81
C ARG A 152 -3.85 2.51 19.01
N ASP A 153 -4.81 2.33 18.11
CA ASP A 153 -6.14 2.93 18.23
C ASP A 153 -7.05 2.03 19.08
N VAL A 154 -7.16 2.39 20.37
CA VAL A 154 -7.99 1.67 21.35
C VAL A 154 -9.48 1.67 21.00
N GLU A 155 -9.93 2.60 20.14
CA GLU A 155 -11.32 2.69 19.70
C GLU A 155 -11.51 2.23 18.24
N ALA A 156 -10.51 1.55 17.64
CA ALA A 156 -10.54 1.12 16.25
C ALA A 156 -11.77 0.24 15.96
N ALA A 157 -12.04 -0.76 16.79
CA ALA A 157 -13.18 -1.68 16.62
C ALA A 157 -14.51 -0.91 16.52
N LYS A 158 -14.73 0.04 17.43
CA LYS A 158 -15.93 0.88 17.43
C LYS A 158 -16.03 1.77 16.18
N ARG A 159 -14.90 2.31 15.69
CA ARG A 159 -14.83 3.10 14.46
C ARG A 159 -15.18 2.26 13.24
N LEU A 160 -14.59 1.08 13.10
CA LEU A 160 -14.86 0.19 11.97
C LEU A 160 -16.28 -0.38 12.00
N ASP A 161 -16.83 -0.68 13.17
CA ASP A 161 -18.24 -1.10 13.30
C ASP A 161 -19.21 0.02 12.91
N LYS A 162 -18.90 1.26 13.29
CA LYS A 162 -19.66 2.44 12.85
C LYS A 162 -19.54 2.61 11.32
N TYR A 163 -18.32 2.59 10.80
CA TYR A 163 -18.03 2.72 9.38
C TYR A 163 -18.76 1.66 8.55
N HIS A 164 -18.68 0.39 8.96
CA HIS A 164 -19.36 -0.69 8.28
C HIS A 164 -20.88 -0.49 8.24
N ARG A 165 -21.52 -0.10 9.35
CA ARG A 165 -22.97 0.17 9.38
C ARG A 165 -23.35 1.31 8.43
N GLU A 166 -22.61 2.42 8.47
CA GLU A 166 -22.88 3.58 7.61
C GLU A 166 -22.66 3.28 6.12
N ARG A 167 -21.62 2.51 5.80
CA ARG A 167 -21.24 2.21 4.41
C ARG A 167 -21.99 1.03 3.80
N SER A 168 -22.45 0.07 4.60
CA SER A 168 -23.25 -1.06 4.10
C SER A 168 -24.67 -0.66 3.73
N LYS A 169 -25.16 0.50 4.23
CA LYS A 169 -26.50 1.04 3.93
C LYS A 169 -27.60 -0.01 4.11
N ASP A 170 -27.67 -0.59 5.31
CA ASP A 170 -28.62 -1.66 5.66
C ASP A 170 -28.55 -2.88 4.71
N GLY A 171 -27.36 -3.17 4.18
CA GLY A 171 -27.11 -4.28 3.27
C GLY A 171 -27.28 -3.95 1.79
N ALA A 172 -27.61 -2.70 1.42
CA ALA A 172 -27.69 -2.27 0.03
C ALA A 172 -26.32 -2.22 -0.66
N CYS A 173 -25.23 -2.04 0.09
CA CYS A 173 -23.86 -2.03 -0.41
C CYS A 173 -23.07 -3.23 0.13
N VAL A 174 -22.38 -3.95 -0.76
CA VAL A 174 -21.55 -5.10 -0.38
C VAL A 174 -20.19 -4.62 0.10
N LEU A 175 -19.84 -4.97 1.34
CA LEU A 175 -18.53 -4.72 1.92
C LEU A 175 -17.91 -6.03 2.38
N ASN A 176 -16.61 -6.16 2.15
CA ASN A 176 -15.84 -7.27 2.67
C ASN A 176 -15.15 -6.86 3.97
N GLN A 177 -15.11 -7.79 4.91
CA GLN A 177 -14.40 -7.64 6.16
C GLN A 177 -13.31 -8.69 6.26
N THR A 178 -12.13 -8.28 6.71
CA THR A 178 -11.03 -9.20 7.03
C THR A 178 -10.35 -8.75 8.32
N ILE A 179 -9.67 -9.67 8.97
CA ILE A 179 -8.81 -9.38 10.13
C ILE A 179 -7.40 -9.72 9.68
N LEU A 180 -6.55 -8.69 9.65
CA LEU A 180 -5.14 -8.85 9.35
C LEU A 180 -4.40 -9.24 10.62
N THR A 181 -3.81 -10.43 10.63
CA THR A 181 -3.00 -10.90 11.75
C THR A 181 -1.51 -10.78 11.47
N LEU A 182 -0.68 -11.00 12.48
CA LEU A 182 0.79 -11.00 12.29
C LEU A 182 1.25 -12.07 11.29
N GLU A 183 0.58 -13.21 11.23
CA GLU A 183 0.92 -14.32 10.31
C GLU A 183 0.61 -13.98 8.85
N ASP A 184 -0.30 -13.04 8.62
CA ASP A 184 -0.66 -12.56 7.29
C ASP A 184 0.33 -11.50 6.77
N LEU A 185 1.08 -10.86 7.67
CA LEU A 185 2.03 -9.82 7.34
C LEU A 185 3.34 -10.40 6.81
N SER A 186 3.86 -9.78 5.76
CA SER A 186 5.24 -10.03 5.34
C SER A 186 6.19 -9.58 6.46
N PRO A 187 7.01 -10.48 7.05
CA PRO A 187 7.97 -10.12 8.09
C PRO A 187 8.94 -9.02 7.62
N THR A 188 9.10 -8.93 6.31
CA THR A 188 10.00 -8.04 5.62
C THR A 188 9.55 -6.58 5.60
N TYR A 189 8.24 -6.32 5.72
CA TYR A 189 7.67 -4.96 5.68
C TYR A 189 6.96 -4.57 6.98
N ALA A 190 6.57 -5.57 7.77
CA ALA A 190 5.93 -5.38 9.05
C ALA A 190 6.96 -5.28 10.17
N HIS A 191 7.62 -4.12 10.23
CA HIS A 191 8.52 -3.78 11.32
C HIS A 191 7.70 -3.29 12.51
N LEU A 192 7.35 -4.20 13.41
CA LEU A 192 6.60 -3.87 14.63
C LEU A 192 7.54 -3.54 15.79
N PRO A 193 7.15 -2.62 16.69
CA PRO A 193 7.82 -2.43 17.96
C PRO A 193 7.94 -3.74 18.76
N SER A 194 9.03 -3.92 19.52
CA SER A 194 9.33 -5.18 20.22
C SER A 194 8.30 -5.58 21.29
N ASP A 195 7.53 -4.62 21.79
CA ASP A 195 6.44 -4.80 22.74
C ASP A 195 5.16 -5.35 22.10
N ILE A 196 5.02 -5.23 20.77
CA ILE A 196 3.87 -5.76 20.04
C ILE A 196 4.12 -7.24 19.68
N LYS A 197 3.47 -8.13 20.44
CA LYS A 197 3.61 -9.59 20.26
C LYS A 197 2.56 -10.22 19.35
N SER A 198 1.44 -9.53 19.15
CA SER A 198 0.37 -9.95 18.25
C SER A 198 -0.36 -8.71 17.73
N VAL A 199 -0.94 -8.85 16.55
CA VAL A 199 -1.72 -7.82 15.88
C VAL A 199 -2.96 -8.49 15.29
N ALA A 200 -4.12 -7.86 15.43
CA ALA A 200 -5.38 -8.28 14.82
C ALA A 200 -6.14 -7.03 14.36
N LEU A 201 -5.92 -6.62 13.11
CA LEU A 201 -6.46 -5.38 12.57
C LEU A 201 -7.66 -5.67 11.69
N GLN A 202 -8.84 -5.29 12.16
CA GLN A 202 -10.03 -5.30 11.33
C GLN A 202 -9.85 -4.35 10.14
N THR A 203 -10.32 -4.78 8.98
CA THR A 203 -10.33 -4.02 7.74
C THR A 203 -11.70 -4.18 7.09
N VAL A 204 -12.34 -3.06 6.74
CA VAL A 204 -13.63 -3.02 6.04
C VAL A 204 -13.41 -2.32 4.71
N VAL A 205 -13.60 -3.01 3.58
CA VAL A 205 -13.29 -2.48 2.24
C VAL A 205 -14.36 -2.83 1.21
N ALA A 206 -14.44 -2.02 0.17
CA ALA A 206 -15.11 -2.37 -1.08
C ALA A 206 -14.09 -3.03 -2.02
N GLY A 207 -14.39 -4.27 -2.43
CA GLY A 207 -13.52 -5.06 -3.31
C GLY A 207 -12.70 -6.13 -2.58
N ASN A 208 -11.61 -6.59 -3.20
CA ASN A 208 -10.83 -7.71 -2.69
C ASN A 208 -10.17 -7.36 -1.35
N VAL A 209 -10.33 -8.25 -0.38
CA VAL A 209 -9.64 -8.20 0.92
C VAL A 209 -8.32 -8.96 0.88
N GLU A 210 -7.42 -8.63 1.81
CA GLU A 210 -6.28 -9.48 2.10
C GLU A 210 -6.80 -10.87 2.54
N VAL A 211 -6.38 -11.94 1.86
CA VAL A 211 -6.84 -13.31 2.14
C VAL A 211 -5.82 -14.01 3.01
N ILE A 212 -6.28 -14.40 4.21
CA ILE A 212 -5.50 -15.10 5.24
C ILE A 212 -4.83 -16.36 4.67
N GLY A 213 -3.56 -16.57 5.02
CA GLY A 213 -2.83 -17.81 4.70
C GLY A 213 -2.50 -18.03 3.21
N LYS A 214 -2.82 -17.09 2.31
CA LYS A 214 -2.38 -17.15 0.91
C LYS A 214 -0.96 -16.63 0.68
N GLY A 215 -0.27 -16.16 1.74
CA GLY A 215 1.17 -15.87 1.72
C GLY A 215 1.64 -14.89 0.64
N ASN A 216 0.72 -14.23 -0.06
CA ASN A 216 1.01 -13.48 -1.27
C ASN A 216 1.73 -12.14 -1.02
N LEU A 217 1.98 -11.81 0.25
CA LEU A 217 2.90 -10.74 0.65
C LEU A 217 4.37 -11.22 0.72
N SER A 218 4.64 -12.47 0.32
CA SER A 218 5.98 -12.99 0.12
C SER A 218 6.66 -12.23 -1.02
N GLY A 219 7.52 -11.28 -0.65
CA GLY A 219 8.81 -11.22 -1.34
C GLY A 219 9.59 -12.50 -1.06
#